data_AF-A0A183AWG8-F1
#
_entry.id   AF-A0A183AWG8-F1
#
_cell.length_a   1.000
_cell.length_b   1.000
_cell.length_c   1.000
_cell.angle_alpha   90.00
_cell.angle_beta   90.00
_cell.angle_gamma   90.00
#
_symmetry.space_group_name_H-M   'P 1'
#
loop_
_entity.id
_entity.type
_entity.pdbx_description
1 polymer ?
#
loop_
_entity_poly.entity_id
_entity_poly.type
_entity_poly.pdbx_seq_one_letter_code
_entity_poly.pdbx_strand_id
1 'polypeptide(L)'
;MSPVEYTPSTQVDMRPLAFSIQGLAGRLKAQAASHLEEASPAGVAAMAASGTAAVLLPTTAHLLRLRPPPARAILQAGVPVALGSDFNPNAFCLSMPIVMYLACTMLNMTPDEALVASTINSAYSLNMSDRVGAITVGRQADLVVLDCDR
;
A
#
# COMPACT_ATOMS: atom_id res chain seq x y z
N MET A 1 -6.55 -12.30 48.19
CA MET A 1 -5.97 -11.63 47.01
C MET A 1 -5.94 -12.66 45.91
N SER A 2 -6.84 -12.53 44.93
CA SER A 2 -6.91 -13.42 43.77
C SER A 2 -5.67 -13.26 42.89
N PRO A 3 -5.12 -14.35 42.32
CA PRO A 3 -4.02 -14.24 41.37
C PRO A 3 -4.54 -13.62 40.07
N VAL A 4 -3.83 -12.62 39.57
CA VAL A 4 -4.08 -11.98 38.27
C VAL A 4 -3.69 -12.98 37.19
N GLU A 5 -4.66 -13.49 36.43
CA GLU A 5 -4.41 -14.28 35.23
C GLU A 5 -3.73 -13.40 34.17
N TYR A 6 -2.53 -13.83 33.75
CA TYR A 6 -1.83 -13.28 32.60
C TYR A 6 -2.50 -13.81 31.33
N THR A 7 -3.23 -12.95 30.61
CA THR A 7 -3.67 -13.25 29.25
C THR A 7 -2.46 -13.15 28.30
N PRO A 8 -2.06 -14.22 27.60
CA PRO A 8 -0.99 -14.11 26.63
C PRO A 8 -1.46 -13.21 25.49
N SER A 9 -0.74 -12.12 25.26
CA SER A 9 -0.81 -11.39 23.98
C SER A 9 -0.71 -12.42 22.86
N THR A 10 -1.65 -12.40 21.92
CA THR A 10 -1.68 -13.23 20.72
C THR A 10 -0.33 -13.17 20.00
N GLN A 11 0.58 -14.08 20.34
CA GLN A 11 1.80 -14.30 19.58
C GLN A 11 1.33 -14.94 18.28
N VAL A 12 1.24 -14.14 17.23
CA VAL A 12 1.03 -14.61 15.87
C VAL A 12 2.18 -15.58 15.56
N ASP A 13 1.86 -16.84 15.28
CA ASP A 13 2.87 -17.82 14.89
C ASP A 13 3.54 -17.36 13.58
N MET A 14 4.79 -16.93 13.68
CA MET A 14 5.54 -16.34 12.58
C MET A 14 6.15 -17.38 11.63
N ARG A 15 6.00 -18.68 11.92
CA ARG A 15 6.52 -19.77 11.08
C ARG A 15 5.91 -19.81 9.66
N PRO A 16 4.58 -19.71 9.46
CA PRO A 16 3.99 -19.59 8.13
C PRO A 16 4.22 -18.22 7.45
N LEU A 17 4.52 -17.17 8.22
CA LEU A 17 4.83 -15.83 7.70
C LEU A 17 6.24 -15.71 7.09
N ALA A 18 7.14 -16.65 7.41
CA ALA A 18 8.54 -16.56 7.00
C ALA A 18 8.78 -16.70 5.48
N PHE A 19 7.79 -17.20 4.73
CA PHE A 19 7.94 -17.54 3.31
C PHE A 19 7.12 -16.68 2.34
N SER A 20 6.28 -15.74 2.84
CA SER A 20 5.56 -14.81 1.97
C SER A 20 6.25 -13.44 1.93
N ILE A 21 6.14 -12.72 0.80
CA ILE A 21 6.75 -11.39 0.63
C ILE A 21 6.27 -10.43 1.74
N GLN A 22 4.98 -10.49 2.09
CA GLN A 22 4.38 -9.61 3.11
C GLN A 22 4.90 -9.93 4.51
N GLY A 23 4.99 -11.22 4.85
CA GLY A 23 5.48 -11.64 6.16
C GLY A 23 6.97 -11.35 6.33
N LEU A 24 7.78 -11.54 5.28
CA LEU A 24 9.18 -11.15 5.30
C LEU A 24 9.35 -9.63 5.39
N ALA A 25 8.60 -8.85 4.60
CA ALA A 25 8.64 -7.40 4.63
C ALA A 25 8.31 -6.86 6.02
N GLY A 26 7.26 -7.37 6.65
CA GLY A 26 6.89 -6.96 8.01
C GLY A 26 7.94 -7.33 9.06
N ARG A 27 8.57 -8.51 8.95
CA ARG A 27 9.66 -8.93 9.85
C ARG A 27 10.91 -8.07 9.71
N LEU A 28 11.26 -7.70 8.48
CA LEU A 28 12.42 -6.85 8.20
C LEU A 28 12.12 -5.36 8.45
N LYS A 29 10.86 -5.01 8.75
CA LYS A 29 10.37 -3.62 8.76
C LYS A 29 10.76 -2.89 7.47
N ALA A 30 10.56 -3.57 6.35
CA ALA A 30 10.81 -2.99 5.03
C ALA A 30 9.92 -1.75 4.88
N GLN A 31 10.41 -0.74 4.16
CA GLN A 31 9.64 0.47 3.93
C GLN A 31 8.34 0.19 3.18
N ALA A 32 8.42 -0.71 2.19
CA ALA A 32 7.32 -1.03 1.30
C ALA A 32 7.46 -2.45 0.73
N ALA A 33 6.32 -3.03 0.35
CA ALA A 33 6.23 -4.23 -0.47
C ALA A 33 5.22 -3.98 -1.60
N SER A 34 5.55 -4.38 -2.83
CA SER A 34 4.72 -4.13 -4.02
C SER A 34 3.96 -5.39 -4.48
N HIS A 35 3.11 -5.22 -5.51
CA HIS A 35 2.31 -6.27 -6.16
C HIS A 35 1.15 -6.79 -5.30
N LEU A 36 1.43 -7.72 -4.39
CA LEU A 36 0.50 -8.21 -3.36
C LEU A 36 -0.75 -8.95 -3.88
N GLU A 37 -0.77 -9.46 -5.12
CA GLU A 37 -1.88 -10.22 -5.70
C GLU A 37 -2.22 -11.46 -4.85
N GLU A 38 -1.18 -12.12 -4.30
CA GLU A 38 -1.29 -13.31 -3.45
C GLU A 38 -1.13 -12.97 -1.95
N ALA A 39 -1.59 -11.78 -1.52
CA ALA A 39 -1.52 -11.39 -0.12
C ALA A 39 -2.40 -12.25 0.78
N SER A 40 -1.78 -12.88 1.78
CA SER A 40 -2.47 -13.62 2.83
C SER A 40 -2.91 -12.70 3.97
N PRO A 41 -4.01 -13.00 4.68
CA PRO A 41 -4.45 -12.20 5.84
C PRO A 41 -3.37 -12.02 6.91
N ALA A 42 -2.59 -13.08 7.18
CA ALA A 42 -1.51 -13.03 8.14
C ALA A 42 -0.37 -12.10 7.66
N GLY A 43 -0.03 -12.14 6.37
CA GLY A 43 0.95 -11.25 5.76
C GLY A 43 0.54 -9.77 5.83
N VAL A 44 -0.73 -9.49 5.52
CA VAL A 44 -1.31 -8.14 5.64
C VAL A 44 -1.24 -7.65 7.09
N ALA A 45 -1.58 -8.49 8.07
CA ALA A 45 -1.48 -8.13 9.48
C ALA A 45 -0.03 -7.82 9.90
N ALA A 46 0.95 -8.56 9.38
CA ALA A 46 2.37 -8.29 9.64
C ALA A 46 2.83 -6.95 9.04
N MET A 47 2.35 -6.60 7.84
CA MET A 47 2.62 -5.29 7.23
C MET A 47 1.99 -4.16 8.05
N ALA A 48 0.74 -4.32 8.50
CA ALA A 48 0.06 -3.33 9.33
C ALA A 48 0.82 -3.09 10.65
N ALA A 49 1.24 -4.16 11.33
CA ALA A 49 1.96 -4.06 12.59
C ALA A 49 3.36 -3.44 12.47
N SER A 50 3.99 -3.55 11.30
CA SER A 50 5.35 -3.03 11.06
C SER A 50 5.38 -1.64 10.43
N GLY A 51 4.25 -1.17 9.90
CA GLY A 51 4.18 0.07 9.12
C GLY A 51 4.66 -0.08 7.67
N THR A 52 4.96 -1.30 7.20
CA THR A 52 5.34 -1.52 5.80
C THR A 52 4.21 -1.10 4.86
N ALA A 53 4.50 -0.19 3.93
CA ALA A 53 3.53 0.25 2.93
C ALA A 53 3.24 -0.84 1.89
N ALA A 54 1.99 -0.92 1.45
CA ALA A 54 1.54 -1.75 0.33
C ALA A 54 1.53 -0.92 -0.96
N VAL A 55 2.42 -1.20 -1.90
CA VAL A 55 2.46 -0.52 -3.22
C VAL A 55 1.65 -1.35 -4.22
N LEU A 56 0.43 -0.91 -4.50
CA LEU A 56 -0.47 -1.61 -5.42
C LEU A 56 -0.25 -1.13 -6.87
N LEU A 57 -0.23 -2.08 -7.80
CA LEU A 57 0.18 -1.88 -9.19
C LEU A 57 -0.96 -2.31 -10.15
N PRO A 58 -2.09 -1.59 -10.17
CA PRO A 58 -3.30 -2.02 -10.88
C PRO A 58 -3.11 -2.10 -12.40
N THR A 59 -2.20 -1.32 -12.98
CA THR A 59 -1.81 -1.39 -14.40
C THR A 59 -1.24 -2.75 -14.76
N THR A 60 -0.36 -3.30 -13.92
CA THR A 60 0.24 -4.62 -14.14
C THR A 60 -0.81 -5.72 -14.02
N ALA A 61 -1.65 -5.68 -12.98
CA ALA A 61 -2.74 -6.63 -12.83
C ALA A 61 -3.70 -6.60 -14.04
N HIS A 62 -3.99 -5.40 -14.57
CA HIS A 62 -4.84 -5.23 -15.74
C HIS A 62 -4.20 -5.78 -17.02
N LEU A 63 -2.99 -5.35 -17.35
CA LEU A 63 -2.31 -5.71 -18.60
C LEU A 63 -1.96 -7.19 -18.67
N LEU A 64 -1.54 -7.78 -17.55
CA LEU A 64 -1.22 -9.21 -17.45
C LEU A 64 -2.43 -10.10 -17.14
N ARG A 65 -3.63 -9.51 -16.99
CA ARG A 65 -4.88 -10.21 -16.68
C ARG A 65 -4.80 -11.07 -15.41
N LEU A 66 -4.12 -10.55 -14.40
CA LEU A 66 -3.97 -11.20 -13.10
C LEU A 66 -5.20 -10.95 -12.24
N ARG A 67 -5.37 -11.77 -11.20
CA ARG A 67 -6.28 -11.45 -10.12
C ARG A 67 -5.73 -10.21 -9.38
N PRO A 68 -6.52 -9.13 -9.21
CA PRO A 68 -6.04 -7.94 -8.52
C PRO A 68 -5.74 -8.22 -7.03
N PRO A 69 -4.82 -7.46 -6.41
CA PRO A 69 -4.56 -7.58 -4.98
C PRO A 69 -5.82 -7.26 -4.15
N PRO A 70 -5.97 -7.84 -2.94
CA PRO A 70 -7.12 -7.63 -2.08
C PRO A 70 -7.07 -6.25 -1.37
N ALA A 71 -7.04 -5.17 -2.17
CA ALA A 71 -6.83 -3.80 -1.71
C ALA A 71 -7.76 -3.39 -0.58
N ARG A 72 -9.04 -3.82 -0.64
CA ARG A 72 -10.01 -3.50 0.39
C ARG A 72 -9.67 -4.11 1.74
N ALA A 73 -9.22 -5.37 1.75
CA ALA A 73 -8.76 -6.03 2.98
C ALA A 73 -7.48 -5.38 3.52
N ILE A 74 -6.55 -5.00 2.62
CA ILE A 74 -5.31 -4.30 2.97
C ILE A 74 -5.60 -2.95 3.65
N LEU A 75 -6.49 -2.15 3.04
CA LEU A 75 -6.91 -0.85 3.60
C LEU A 75 -7.64 -1.01 4.94
N GLN A 76 -8.57 -1.96 5.04
CA GLN A 76 -9.30 -2.23 6.29
C GLN A 76 -8.39 -2.71 7.43
N ALA A 77 -7.28 -3.37 7.11
CA ALA A 77 -6.28 -3.78 8.08
C ALA A 77 -5.38 -2.62 8.57
N GLY A 78 -5.54 -1.41 8.03
CA GLY A 78 -4.75 -0.24 8.42
C GLY A 78 -3.35 -0.19 7.81
N VAL A 79 -3.08 -0.96 6.75
CA VAL A 79 -1.82 -0.87 6.01
C VAL A 79 -1.78 0.43 5.20
N PRO A 80 -0.69 1.22 5.24
CA PRO A 80 -0.52 2.36 4.33
C PRO A 80 -0.49 1.87 2.89
N VAL A 81 -1.44 2.29 2.06
CA VAL A 81 -1.50 1.90 0.64
C VAL A 81 -0.96 3.00 -0.24
N ALA A 82 0.00 2.66 -1.09
CA ALA A 82 0.58 3.50 -2.13
C ALA A 82 0.20 2.93 -3.52
N LEU A 83 0.28 3.77 -4.55
CA LEU A 83 0.06 3.38 -5.94
C LEU A 83 1.30 3.65 -6.80
N GLY A 84 1.57 2.75 -7.74
CA GLY A 84 2.61 2.93 -8.73
C GLY A 84 2.16 2.46 -10.10
N SER A 85 2.73 3.04 -11.16
CA SER A 85 2.43 2.61 -12.53
C SER A 85 3.09 1.30 -12.92
N ASP A 86 4.13 0.90 -12.17
CA ASP A 86 5.01 -0.23 -12.49
C ASP A 86 5.54 -0.14 -13.93
N PHE A 87 5.98 1.05 -14.34
CA PHE A 87 6.45 1.23 -15.70
C PHE A 87 7.64 0.31 -15.98
N ASN A 88 7.41 -0.68 -16.85
CA ASN A 88 8.40 -1.65 -17.28
C ASN A 88 7.98 -2.24 -18.65
N PRO A 89 8.82 -3.06 -19.32
CA PRO A 89 8.48 -3.62 -20.63
C PRO A 89 7.19 -4.47 -20.67
N ASN A 90 6.78 -5.07 -19.54
CA ASN A 90 5.54 -5.84 -19.43
C ASN A 90 4.32 -4.95 -19.12
N ALA A 91 4.54 -3.84 -18.41
CA ALA A 91 3.53 -2.85 -18.05
C ALA A 91 3.94 -1.46 -18.56
N PHE A 92 3.78 -1.25 -19.87
CA PHE A 92 4.20 -0.02 -20.55
C PHE A 92 3.19 1.13 -20.32
N CYS A 93 3.04 1.57 -19.07
CA CYS A 93 2.16 2.68 -18.67
C CYS A 93 2.90 3.65 -17.75
N LEU A 94 2.95 4.92 -18.15
CA LEU A 94 3.51 6.03 -17.34
C LEU A 94 2.42 6.92 -16.72
N SER A 95 1.16 6.69 -17.06
CA SER A 95 0.07 7.59 -16.71
C SER A 95 -0.49 7.28 -15.31
N MET A 96 -0.09 8.08 -14.33
CA MET A 96 -0.67 8.00 -12.96
C MET A 96 -2.19 8.25 -12.92
N PRO A 97 -2.79 9.13 -13.75
CA PRO A 97 -4.25 9.22 -13.82
C PRO A 97 -4.93 7.90 -14.22
N ILE A 98 -4.33 7.12 -15.14
CA ILE A 98 -4.82 5.78 -15.48
C ILE A 98 -4.65 4.83 -14.29
N VAL A 99 -3.52 4.89 -13.57
CA VAL A 99 -3.31 4.09 -12.35
C VAL A 99 -4.39 4.37 -11.31
N MET A 100 -4.71 5.64 -11.05
CA MET A 100 -5.76 6.05 -10.12
C MET A 100 -7.15 5.58 -10.58
N TYR A 101 -7.46 5.72 -11.87
CA TYR A 101 -8.71 5.20 -12.45
C TYR A 101 -8.85 3.68 -12.26
N LEU A 102 -7.78 2.92 -12.51
CA LEU A 102 -7.77 1.47 -12.32
C LEU A 102 -7.78 1.10 -10.83
N ALA A 103 -7.23 1.92 -9.94
CA ALA A 103 -7.39 1.69 -8.50
C ALA A 103 -8.87 1.78 -8.07
N CYS A 104 -9.60 2.78 -8.59
CA CYS A 104 -11.02 2.92 -8.28
C CYS A 104 -11.86 1.78 -8.86
N THR A 105 -11.65 1.45 -10.14
CA THR A 105 -12.48 0.46 -10.87
C THR A 105 -12.04 -0.99 -10.64
N MET A 106 -10.73 -1.22 -10.61
CA MET A 106 -10.01 -2.46 -10.33
C MET A 106 -10.12 -2.95 -8.88
N LEU A 107 -9.77 -2.04 -7.97
CA LEU A 107 -9.42 -2.35 -6.58
C LEU A 107 -10.48 -1.89 -5.58
N ASN A 108 -11.60 -1.32 -6.07
CA ASN A 108 -12.67 -0.74 -5.26
C ASN A 108 -12.13 0.29 -4.27
N MET A 109 -11.21 1.14 -4.71
CA MET A 109 -10.78 2.32 -3.96
C MET A 109 -11.70 3.50 -4.22
N THR A 110 -11.85 4.39 -3.24
CA THR A 110 -12.49 5.68 -3.47
C THR A 110 -11.53 6.63 -4.20
N PRO A 111 -12.01 7.69 -4.86
CA PRO A 111 -11.14 8.72 -5.44
C PRO A 111 -10.18 9.34 -4.41
N ASP A 112 -10.65 9.58 -3.19
CA ASP A 112 -9.84 10.12 -2.09
C ASP A 112 -8.73 9.15 -1.69
N GLU A 113 -9.05 7.85 -1.57
CA GLU A 113 -8.05 6.81 -1.28
C GLU A 113 -7.01 6.72 -2.40
N ALA A 114 -7.43 6.79 -3.66
CA ALA A 114 -6.52 6.76 -4.80
C ALA A 114 -5.60 8.00 -4.84
N LEU A 115 -6.12 9.18 -4.49
CA LEU A 115 -5.35 10.42 -4.40
C LEU A 115 -4.31 10.35 -3.28
N VAL A 116 -4.72 9.94 -2.07
CA VAL A 116 -3.82 9.75 -0.92
C VAL A 116 -2.75 8.69 -1.23
N ALA A 117 -3.15 7.59 -1.85
CA ALA A 117 -2.23 6.52 -2.25
C ALA A 117 -1.21 6.98 -3.28
N SER A 118 -1.59 7.87 -4.21
CA SER A 118 -0.71 8.40 -5.26
C SER A 118 0.12 9.62 -4.82
N THR A 119 -0.03 10.10 -3.59
CA THR A 119 0.65 11.29 -3.07
C THR A 119 1.42 10.97 -1.79
N ILE A 120 0.83 11.26 -0.62
CA ILE A 120 1.54 11.16 0.67
C ILE A 120 1.94 9.74 1.02
N ASN A 121 1.13 8.72 0.69
CA ASN A 121 1.50 7.33 0.97
C ASN A 121 2.58 6.82 -0.01
N SER A 122 2.58 7.30 -1.25
CA SER A 122 3.69 7.02 -2.18
C SER A 122 4.98 7.65 -1.70
N ALA A 123 4.94 8.90 -1.21
CA ALA A 123 6.08 9.53 -0.55
C ALA A 123 6.53 8.74 0.69
N TYR A 124 5.59 8.24 1.49
CA TYR A 124 5.89 7.39 2.64
C TYR A 124 6.59 6.10 2.22
N SER A 125 6.11 5.42 1.16
CA SER A 125 6.74 4.19 0.65
C SER A 125 8.20 4.37 0.19
N LEU A 126 8.62 5.62 -0.05
CA LEU A 126 9.96 6.00 -0.48
C LEU A 126 10.79 6.68 0.63
N ASN A 127 10.33 6.72 1.88
CA ASN A 127 10.97 7.49 2.97
C ASN A 127 11.12 8.99 2.67
N MET A 128 10.12 9.56 2.01
CA MET A 128 10.11 10.98 1.59
C MET A 128 8.88 11.73 2.10
N SER A 129 8.05 11.11 2.96
CA SER A 129 6.82 11.71 3.50
C SER A 129 7.05 12.80 4.53
N ASP A 130 8.29 13.18 4.84
CA ASP A 130 8.65 14.39 5.57
C ASP A 130 8.90 15.57 4.62
N ARG A 131 9.25 15.29 3.35
CA ARG A 131 9.65 16.29 2.35
C ARG A 131 8.60 16.56 1.27
N VAL A 132 7.91 15.54 0.74
CA VAL A 132 7.01 15.64 -0.43
C VAL A 132 5.66 14.96 -0.20
N GLY A 133 4.76 15.03 -1.19
CA GLY A 133 3.51 14.27 -1.21
C GLY A 133 2.33 14.91 -0.47
N ALA A 134 2.50 16.08 0.14
CA ALA A 134 1.41 16.84 0.76
C ALA A 134 1.67 18.34 0.67
N ILE A 135 0.59 19.12 0.59
CA ILE A 135 0.62 20.58 0.60
C ILE A 135 0.55 21.06 2.05
N THR A 136 1.71 21.16 2.70
CA THR A 136 1.83 21.68 4.07
C THR A 136 3.07 22.56 4.22
N VAL A 137 3.05 23.49 5.17
CA VAL A 137 4.21 24.34 5.48
C VAL A 137 5.45 23.48 5.77
N GLY A 138 6.60 23.88 5.22
CA GLY A 138 7.88 23.21 5.43
C GLY A 138 8.22 22.08 4.44
N ARG A 139 7.27 21.63 3.61
CA ARG A 139 7.51 20.64 2.55
C ARG A 139 7.98 21.31 1.25
N GLN A 140 8.59 20.52 0.37
CA GLN A 140 8.98 20.94 -0.97
C GLN A 140 7.73 21.25 -1.82
N ALA A 141 7.78 22.35 -2.58
CA ALA A 141 6.65 22.87 -3.35
C ALA A 141 6.47 22.16 -4.72
N ASP A 142 6.33 20.83 -4.69
CA ASP A 142 6.04 20.01 -5.87
C ASP A 142 4.52 19.93 -6.08
N LEU A 143 4.00 20.68 -7.06
CA LEU A 143 2.57 20.88 -7.27
C LEU A 143 2.18 20.64 -8.73
N VAL A 144 0.95 20.14 -8.93
CA VAL A 144 0.30 20.05 -10.24
C VAL A 144 -1.00 20.84 -10.17
N VAL A 145 -1.15 21.81 -11.06
CA VAL A 145 -2.40 22.55 -11.24
C VAL A 145 -3.19 21.85 -12.33
N LEU A 146 -4.39 21.39 -11.99
CA LEU A 146 -5.29 20.71 -12.90
C LEU A 146 -6.39 21.68 -13.34
N ASP A 147 -6.64 21.72 -14.64
CA ASP A 147 -7.81 22.39 -15.21
C ASP A 147 -8.96 21.38 -15.24
N CYS A 148 -9.86 21.50 -14.26
CA CYS A 148 -11.00 20.62 -14.11
C CYS A 148 -12.24 21.42 -13.71
N ASP A 149 -13.37 21.08 -14.32
CA ASP A 149 -14.67 21.55 -13.87
C ASP A 149 -14.98 20.99 -12.47
N ARG A 150 -15.86 21.67 -11.73
CA ARG A 150 -16.32 21.25 -10.39
C ARG A 150 -17.16 19.99 -10.41
#